data_AF-A0A7C8HXV4-F1
#
_entry.id   AF-A0A7C8HXV4-F1
#
_cell.length_a   1.000
_cell.length_b   1.000
_cell.length_c   1.000
_cell.angle_alpha   90.00
_cell.angle_beta   90.00
_cell.angle_gamma   90.00
#
_symmetry.space_group_name_H-M   'P 1'
#
loop_
_entity.id
_entity.type
_entity.pdbx_description
1 polymer ?
#
loop_
_entity_poly.entity_id
_entity_poly.type
_entity_poly.pdbx_seq_one_letter_code
_entity_poly.pdbx_strand_id
1 'polypeptide(L)'
;MRYLRLLPLVHLEQKKKKLQNECSNTGKLKETYLHYKTNLKELNSEIELLEDQLSDEKEGAKKVTEYLNNFFGHSSLTLKCVDEEKGTKFSLYRGDSPAKNLSEGECSLIAFCYFIAKLGSLQDKINDAIVWIDDPISSLDSNHVFFIYSLIESVIAKEATYKQLFISTHNLDFLKYLKAMTKPPKGNPALGEKKRSKISIPTSK
;
A
#
# COMPACT_ATOMS: atom_id res chain seq x y z
N MET A 1 -30.24 55.04 -58.24
CA MET A 1 -28.96 54.41 -58.65
C MET A 1 -27.96 54.06 -57.53
N ARG A 2 -28.10 54.56 -56.28
CA ARG A 2 -27.19 54.19 -55.16
C ARG A 2 -27.58 52.89 -54.42
N TYR A 3 -28.89 52.64 -54.27
CA TYR A 3 -29.42 51.48 -53.52
C TYR A 3 -29.10 50.11 -54.15
N LEU A 4 -29.12 50.00 -55.48
CA LEU A 4 -28.83 48.74 -56.20
C LEU A 4 -27.38 48.26 -56.04
N ARG A 5 -26.43 49.14 -55.72
CA ARG A 5 -25.01 48.79 -55.53
C ARG A 5 -24.67 48.29 -54.12
N LEU A 6 -25.56 48.46 -53.14
CA LEU A 6 -25.31 48.13 -51.73
C LEU A 6 -25.85 46.75 -51.32
N LEU A 7 -26.77 46.17 -52.09
CA LEU A 7 -27.33 44.83 -51.84
C LEU A 7 -26.27 43.72 -51.71
N PRO A 8 -25.22 43.65 -52.57
CA PRO A 8 -24.18 42.64 -52.44
C PRO A 8 -23.36 42.78 -51.14
N LEU A 9 -23.12 44.02 -50.71
CA LEU A 9 -22.39 44.34 -49.49
C LEU A 9 -23.14 43.86 -48.24
N VAL A 10 -24.43 44.12 -48.16
CA VAL A 10 -25.29 43.66 -47.05
C VAL A 10 -25.31 42.13 -46.97
N HIS A 11 -25.37 41.45 -48.12
CA HIS A 11 -25.37 39.99 -48.17
C HIS A 11 -24.03 39.38 -47.71
N LEU A 12 -22.91 40.01 -48.08
CA LEU A 12 -21.57 39.61 -47.63
C LEU A 12 -21.37 39.83 -46.12
N GLU A 13 -21.87 40.93 -45.55
CA GLU A 13 -21.81 41.16 -44.10
C GLU A 13 -22.61 40.14 -43.31
N GLN A 14 -23.82 39.79 -43.78
CA GLN A 14 -24.63 38.74 -43.16
C GLN A 14 -23.90 37.39 -43.18
N LYS A 15 -23.29 37.02 -44.31
CA LYS A 15 -22.52 35.78 -44.46
C LYS A 15 -21.28 35.77 -43.56
N LYS A 16 -20.57 36.89 -43.45
CA LYS A 16 -19.44 37.07 -42.53
C LYS A 16 -19.86 36.87 -41.07
N LYS A 17 -20.98 37.46 -40.64
CA LYS A 17 -21.52 37.32 -39.29
C LYS A 17 -21.88 35.87 -38.95
N LYS A 18 -22.45 35.15 -39.93
CA LYS A 18 -22.79 33.72 -39.79
C LYS A 18 -21.53 32.85 -39.62
N LEU A 19 -20.53 33.06 -40.46
CA LEU A 19 -19.23 32.36 -40.40
C LEU A 19 -18.47 32.66 -39.09
N GLN A 20 -18.51 33.91 -38.61
CA GLN A 20 -17.91 34.28 -37.33
C GLN A 20 -18.56 33.55 -36.16
N ASN A 21 -19.89 33.43 -36.15
CA ASN A 21 -20.60 32.68 -35.12
C ASN A 21 -20.26 31.18 -35.15
N GLU A 22 -20.17 30.57 -36.34
CA GLU A 22 -19.76 29.16 -36.48
C GLU A 22 -18.32 28.92 -36.01
N CYS A 23 -17.39 29.85 -36.30
CA CYS A 23 -16.03 29.83 -35.78
C CYS A 23 -15.98 29.93 -34.24
N SER A 24 -16.77 30.81 -33.63
CA SER A 24 -16.86 30.89 -32.17
C SER A 24 -17.46 29.62 -31.55
N ASN A 25 -18.47 29.03 -32.18
CA ASN A 25 -19.11 27.81 -31.67
C ASN A 25 -18.17 26.60 -31.71
N THR A 26 -17.44 26.45 -32.82
CA THR A 26 -16.43 25.37 -32.97
C THR A 26 -15.27 25.52 -32.01
N GLY A 27 -14.85 26.76 -31.68
CA GLY A 27 -13.88 27.04 -30.62
C GLY A 27 -14.34 26.54 -29.25
N LYS A 28 -15.56 26.89 -28.83
CA LYS A 28 -16.17 26.43 -27.57
C LYS A 28 -16.29 24.91 -27.50
N LEU A 29 -16.66 24.28 -28.62
CA LEU A 29 -16.79 22.82 -28.72
C LEU A 29 -15.43 22.11 -28.54
N LYS A 30 -14.35 22.70 -29.07
CA LYS A 30 -12.99 22.20 -28.86
C LYS A 30 -12.53 22.32 -27.41
N GLU A 31 -12.82 23.44 -26.77
CA GLU A 31 -12.48 23.66 -25.35
C GLU A 31 -13.20 22.66 -24.44
N THR A 32 -14.50 22.44 -24.66
CA THR A 32 -15.27 21.42 -23.93
C THR A 32 -14.74 20.01 -24.19
N TYR A 33 -14.43 19.66 -25.45
CA TYR A 33 -13.81 18.38 -25.76
C TYR A 33 -12.47 18.17 -25.03
N LEU A 34 -11.62 19.20 -24.98
CA LEU A 34 -10.33 19.14 -24.30
C LEU A 34 -10.49 18.99 -22.77
N HIS A 35 -11.47 19.68 -22.19
CA HIS A 35 -11.81 19.54 -20.77
C HIS A 35 -12.25 18.11 -20.43
N TYR A 36 -13.23 17.55 -21.16
CA TYR A 36 -13.69 16.18 -20.92
C TYR A 36 -12.59 15.14 -21.17
N LYS A 37 -11.73 15.36 -22.17
CA LYS A 37 -10.58 14.48 -22.42
C LYS A 37 -9.57 14.49 -21.27
N THR A 38 -9.38 15.64 -20.62
CA THR A 38 -8.50 15.77 -19.45
C THR A 38 -9.11 15.06 -18.25
N ASN A 39 -10.39 15.30 -17.96
CA ASN A 39 -11.09 14.62 -16.87
C ASN A 39 -11.11 13.09 -17.06
N LEU A 40 -11.28 12.60 -18.29
CA LEU A 40 -11.20 11.17 -18.59
C LEU A 40 -9.80 10.60 -18.29
N LYS A 41 -8.74 11.36 -18.58
CA LYS A 41 -7.38 10.95 -18.29
C LYS A 41 -7.12 10.89 -16.77
N GLU A 42 -7.59 11.89 -16.04
CA GLU A 42 -7.51 11.92 -14.57
C GLU A 42 -8.28 10.75 -13.96
N LEU A 43 -9.53 10.53 -14.39
CA LEU A 43 -10.36 9.42 -13.91
C LEU A 43 -9.76 8.06 -14.23
N ASN A 44 -9.20 7.87 -15.43
CA ASN A 44 -8.51 6.62 -15.77
C ASN A 44 -7.25 6.39 -14.90
N SER A 45 -6.53 7.46 -14.56
CA SER A 45 -5.36 7.34 -13.67
C SER A 45 -5.79 6.98 -12.24
N GLU A 46 -6.93 7.51 -11.78
CA GLU A 46 -7.50 7.16 -10.48
C GLU A 46 -8.02 5.71 -10.46
N ILE A 47 -8.65 5.25 -11.55
CA ILE A 47 -9.06 3.84 -11.71
C ILE A 47 -7.85 2.91 -11.64
N GLU A 48 -6.78 3.21 -12.38
CA GLU A 48 -5.55 2.40 -12.41
C GLU A 48 -4.92 2.29 -11.00
N LEU A 49 -4.86 3.40 -10.26
CA LEU A 49 -4.37 3.40 -8.88
C LEU A 49 -5.24 2.55 -7.93
N LEU A 50 -6.57 2.59 -8.08
CA LEU A 50 -7.50 1.81 -7.26
C LEU A 50 -7.44 0.32 -7.61
N GLU A 51 -7.27 -0.03 -8.88
CA GLU A 51 -7.10 -1.42 -9.35
C GLU A 51 -5.82 -2.04 -8.79
N ASP A 52 -4.71 -1.30 -8.79
CA ASP A 52 -3.45 -1.74 -8.20
C ASP A 52 -3.57 -1.98 -6.69
N GLN A 53 -4.27 -1.08 -5.97
CA GLN A 53 -4.52 -1.24 -4.54
C GLN A 53 -5.34 -2.49 -4.23
N LEU A 54 -6.41 -2.74 -5.01
CA LEU A 54 -7.25 -3.93 -4.86
C LEU A 54 -6.48 -5.22 -5.15
N SER A 55 -5.58 -5.18 -6.14
CA SER A 55 -4.73 -6.33 -6.49
C SER A 55 -3.78 -6.69 -5.35
N ASP A 56 -3.08 -5.69 -4.79
CA ASP A 56 -2.16 -5.87 -3.65
C ASP A 56 -2.90 -6.36 -2.39
N GLU A 57 -4.11 -5.87 -2.15
CA GLU A 57 -4.95 -6.33 -1.04
C GLU A 57 -5.37 -7.80 -1.16
N LYS A 58 -5.75 -8.23 -2.37
CA LYS A 58 -6.13 -9.63 -2.63
C LYS A 58 -4.93 -10.58 -2.47
N GLU A 59 -3.75 -10.18 -2.90
CA GLU A 59 -2.52 -10.95 -2.69
C GLU A 59 -2.10 -10.99 -1.22
N GLY A 60 -2.24 -9.87 -0.49
CA GLY A 60 -2.03 -9.81 0.95
C GLY A 60 -2.91 -10.81 1.71
N ALA A 61 -4.19 -10.92 1.36
CA ALA A 61 -5.11 -11.86 2.00
C ALA A 61 -4.73 -13.34 1.80
N LYS A 62 -4.22 -13.69 0.60
CA LYS A 62 -3.72 -15.04 0.33
C LYS A 62 -2.52 -15.37 1.21
N LYS A 63 -1.55 -14.46 1.31
CA LYS A 63 -0.37 -14.62 2.18
C LYS A 63 -0.76 -14.73 3.65
N VAL A 64 -1.68 -13.91 4.13
CA VAL A 64 -2.19 -14.01 5.52
C VAL A 64 -2.80 -15.38 5.77
N THR A 65 -3.62 -15.88 4.84
CA THR A 65 -4.20 -17.23 4.95
C THR A 65 -3.13 -18.31 4.99
N GLU A 66 -2.08 -18.19 4.17
CA GLU A 66 -0.94 -19.12 4.18
C GLU A 66 -0.25 -19.13 5.55
N TYR A 67 0.07 -17.95 6.11
CA TYR A 67 0.69 -17.84 7.43
C TYR A 67 -0.19 -18.41 8.56
N LEU A 68 -1.50 -18.16 8.50
CA LEU A 68 -2.46 -18.68 9.48
C LEU A 68 -2.59 -20.20 9.39
N ASN A 69 -2.65 -20.76 8.18
CA ASN A 69 -2.77 -22.21 7.96
C ASN A 69 -1.53 -22.96 8.44
N ASN A 70 -0.34 -22.39 8.21
CA ASN A 70 0.93 -22.98 8.66
C ASN A 70 1.01 -23.08 10.20
N PHE A 71 0.30 -22.23 10.94
CA PHE A 71 0.31 -22.24 12.40
C PHE A 71 -0.83 -23.05 13.01
N PHE A 72 -2.07 -22.85 12.55
CA PHE A 72 -3.22 -23.36 13.27
C PHE A 72 -3.51 -24.85 13.09
N GLY A 73 -2.90 -25.54 12.10
CA GLY A 73 -2.81 -27.01 11.92
C GLY A 73 -4.12 -27.83 11.87
N HIS A 74 -5.06 -27.54 12.77
CA HIS A 74 -6.34 -28.20 13.02
C HIS A 74 -7.51 -27.20 13.15
N SER A 75 -7.25 -25.90 13.36
CA SER A 75 -8.26 -24.84 13.55
C SER A 75 -8.09 -23.71 12.52
N SER A 76 -7.99 -24.05 11.24
CA SER A 76 -7.54 -23.14 10.18
C SER A 76 -8.46 -21.93 10.01
N LEU A 77 -8.07 -20.83 10.65
CA LEU A 77 -8.58 -19.50 10.37
C LEU A 77 -8.15 -19.12 8.95
N THR A 78 -9.12 -18.86 8.08
CA THR A 78 -8.88 -18.47 6.70
C THR A 78 -9.37 -17.04 6.49
N LEU A 79 -8.53 -16.19 5.90
CA LEU A 79 -8.90 -14.83 5.53
C LEU A 79 -9.40 -14.81 4.08
N LYS A 80 -10.67 -14.49 3.87
CA LYS A 80 -11.25 -14.37 2.52
C LYS A 80 -11.54 -12.91 2.21
N CYS A 81 -11.19 -12.48 1.00
CA CYS A 81 -11.68 -11.23 0.44
C CYS A 81 -13.12 -11.42 -0.03
N VAL A 82 -14.01 -10.55 0.40
CA VAL A 82 -15.39 -10.46 -0.08
C VAL A 82 -15.53 -9.09 -0.75
N ASP A 83 -15.79 -9.10 -2.05
CA ASP A 83 -16.04 -7.88 -2.82
C ASP A 83 -17.47 -7.39 -2.49
N GLU A 84 -17.60 -6.23 -1.85
CA GLU A 84 -18.88 -5.53 -1.64
C GLU A 84 -18.97 -4.29 -2.55
N GLU A 85 -20.19 -3.77 -2.78
CA GLU A 85 -20.43 -2.57 -3.61
C GLU A 85 -19.67 -1.31 -3.16
N LYS A 86 -19.11 -1.30 -1.93
CA LYS A 86 -18.37 -0.19 -1.32
C LYS A 86 -16.89 -0.50 -1.02
N GLY A 87 -16.35 -1.59 -1.55
CA GLY A 87 -14.94 -1.96 -1.41
C GLY A 87 -14.73 -3.41 -0.94
N THR A 88 -13.47 -3.77 -0.76
CA THR A 88 -13.07 -5.12 -0.32
C THR A 88 -13.16 -5.22 1.19
N LYS A 89 -13.94 -6.20 1.69
CA LYS A 89 -13.93 -6.60 3.10
C LYS A 89 -13.16 -7.89 3.28
N PHE A 90 -12.42 -7.97 4.37
CA PHE A 90 -11.84 -9.24 4.82
C PHE A 90 -12.78 -9.92 5.80
N SER A 91 -13.13 -11.17 5.52
CA SER A 91 -13.93 -12.02 6.40
C SER A 91 -13.13 -13.23 6.83
N LEU A 92 -13.12 -13.52 8.13
CA LEU A 92 -12.46 -14.67 8.71
C LEU A 92 -13.40 -15.86 8.77
N TYR A 93 -12.90 -17.04 8.45
CA TYR A 93 -13.64 -18.30 8.45
C TYR A 93 -12.90 -19.36 9.26
N ARG A 94 -13.65 -20.21 9.98
CA ARG A 94 -13.17 -21.50 10.53
C ARG A 94 -13.87 -22.60 9.76
N GLY A 95 -13.16 -23.25 8.83
CA GLY A 95 -13.78 -24.11 7.82
C GLY A 95 -14.74 -23.31 6.93
N ASP A 96 -16.00 -23.74 6.86
CA ASP A 96 -17.04 -23.08 6.05
C ASP A 96 -17.84 -22.01 6.81
N SER A 97 -17.65 -21.90 8.12
CA SER A 97 -18.40 -20.96 8.96
C SER A 97 -17.62 -19.67 9.22
N PRO A 98 -18.28 -18.49 9.17
CA PRO A 98 -17.63 -17.23 9.53
C PRO A 98 -17.22 -17.23 11.02
N ALA A 99 -15.98 -16.85 11.28
CA ALA A 99 -15.39 -16.79 12.61
C ALA A 99 -15.87 -15.52 13.34
N LYS A 100 -16.98 -15.64 14.08
CA LYS A 100 -17.57 -14.50 14.81
C LYS A 100 -16.88 -14.20 16.15
N ASN A 101 -16.21 -15.20 16.74
CA ASN A 101 -15.56 -15.09 18.04
C ASN A 101 -14.06 -15.35 17.89
N LEU A 102 -13.27 -14.29 17.93
CA LEU A 102 -11.81 -14.34 17.97
C LEU A 102 -11.34 -14.06 19.40
N SER A 103 -10.38 -14.84 19.87
CA SER A 103 -9.62 -14.51 21.07
C SER A 103 -8.73 -13.30 20.83
N GLU A 104 -8.31 -12.64 21.91
CA GLU A 104 -7.36 -11.53 21.85
C GLU A 104 -6.06 -11.92 21.13
N GLY A 105 -5.59 -13.14 21.37
CA GLY A 105 -4.41 -13.68 20.71
C GLY A 105 -4.58 -13.94 19.22
N GLU A 106 -5.74 -14.46 18.80
CA GLU A 106 -6.04 -14.63 17.37
C GLU A 106 -6.11 -13.27 16.66
N CYS A 107 -6.73 -12.25 17.26
CA CYS A 107 -6.76 -10.90 16.71
C CYS A 107 -5.35 -10.32 16.53
N SER A 108 -4.51 -10.43 17.56
CA SER A 108 -3.12 -9.95 17.53
C SER A 108 -2.30 -10.66 16.45
N LEU A 109 -2.46 -11.98 16.34
CA LEU A 109 -1.76 -12.81 15.36
C LEU A 109 -2.20 -12.48 13.93
N ILE A 110 -3.50 -12.31 13.68
CA ILE A 110 -4.02 -11.90 12.37
C ILE A 110 -3.48 -10.53 11.97
N ALA A 111 -3.47 -9.56 12.90
CA ALA A 111 -2.92 -8.23 12.65
C ALA A 111 -1.42 -8.31 12.30
N PHE A 112 -0.66 -9.15 13.00
CA PHE A 112 0.75 -9.35 12.72
C PHE A 112 0.99 -10.02 11.36
N CYS A 113 0.23 -11.07 11.03
CA CYS A 113 0.30 -11.71 9.71
C CYS A 113 -0.01 -10.72 8.58
N TYR A 114 -0.99 -9.84 8.78
CA TYR A 114 -1.32 -8.79 7.81
C TYR A 114 -0.16 -7.80 7.64
N PHE A 115 0.45 -7.36 8.74
CA PHE A 115 1.63 -6.50 8.70
C PHE A 115 2.77 -7.15 7.91
N ILE A 116 3.08 -8.42 8.17
CA ILE A 116 4.13 -9.16 7.47
C ILE A 116 3.80 -9.34 5.99
N ALA A 117 2.55 -9.68 5.65
CA ALA A 117 2.12 -9.82 4.26
C ALA A 117 2.27 -8.50 3.48
N LYS A 118 1.87 -7.38 4.10
CA LYS A 118 2.01 -6.03 3.53
C LYS A 118 3.48 -5.61 3.43
N LEU A 119 4.30 -5.98 4.41
CA LEU A 119 5.74 -5.74 4.35
C LEU A 119 6.34 -6.50 3.16
N GLY A 120 5.99 -7.78 2.98
CA GLY A 120 6.45 -8.61 1.88
C GLY A 120 6.00 -8.15 0.49
N SER A 121 4.87 -7.45 0.34
CA SER A 121 4.50 -6.86 -0.96
C SER A 121 5.32 -5.62 -1.33
N LEU A 122 6.04 -5.04 -0.37
CA LEU A 122 6.95 -3.93 -0.59
C LEU A 122 8.39 -4.37 -0.92
N GLN A 123 8.63 -5.64 -1.28
CA GLN A 123 9.95 -6.30 -1.37
C GLN A 123 11.06 -5.45 -2.01
N ASP A 124 10.80 -4.75 -3.11
CA ASP A 124 11.78 -3.88 -3.78
C ASP A 124 12.19 -2.64 -2.96
N LYS A 125 11.33 -2.20 -2.02
CA LYS A 125 11.49 -1.03 -1.16
C LYS A 125 11.95 -1.36 0.26
N ILE A 126 11.81 -2.62 0.73
CA ILE A 126 12.16 -2.97 2.12
C ILE A 126 13.67 -2.78 2.35
N ASN A 127 14.52 -3.05 1.35
CA ASN A 127 15.98 -2.95 1.47
C ASN A 127 16.47 -1.60 2.00
N ASP A 128 15.76 -0.51 1.68
CA ASP A 128 16.07 0.84 2.17
C ASP A 128 15.19 1.31 3.35
N ALA A 129 14.23 0.48 3.78
CA ALA A 129 13.28 0.79 4.83
C ALA A 129 13.84 0.56 6.23
N ILE A 130 13.39 1.40 7.17
CA ILE A 130 13.56 1.19 8.61
C ILE A 130 12.28 0.53 9.11
N VAL A 131 12.39 -0.69 9.60
CA VAL A 131 11.28 -1.46 10.16
C VAL A 131 11.28 -1.31 11.67
N TRP A 132 10.16 -0.84 12.23
CA TRP A 132 9.95 -0.72 13.66
C TRP A 132 8.75 -1.58 14.06
N ILE A 133 8.97 -2.54 14.95
CA ILE A 133 7.93 -3.41 15.50
C ILE A 133 7.88 -3.14 17.00
N ASP A 134 6.78 -2.53 17.44
CA ASP A 134 6.56 -2.29 18.87
C ASP A 134 5.70 -3.40 19.46
N ASP A 135 6.32 -4.15 20.37
CA ASP A 135 5.73 -5.21 21.18
C ASP A 135 4.74 -6.11 20.42
N PRO A 136 5.25 -6.98 19.53
CA PRO A 136 4.39 -7.81 18.67
C PRO A 136 3.63 -8.91 19.42
N ILE A 137 3.65 -8.88 20.76
CA ILE A 137 3.06 -9.90 21.63
C ILE A 137 2.28 -9.21 22.74
N SER A 138 0.96 -9.27 22.65
CA SER A 138 0.05 -8.90 23.73
C SER A 138 -0.41 -10.15 24.47
N SER A 139 0.27 -10.51 25.57
CA SER A 139 -0.19 -11.52 26.55
C SER A 139 -0.34 -12.97 26.04
N LEU A 140 0.62 -13.50 25.28
CA LEU A 140 0.43 -14.80 24.62
C LEU A 140 1.16 -15.98 25.29
N ASP A 141 0.53 -17.16 25.16
CA ASP A 141 1.12 -18.45 25.47
C ASP A 141 2.39 -18.71 24.64
N SER A 142 3.28 -19.55 25.16
CA SER A 142 4.59 -19.87 24.58
C SER A 142 4.58 -20.28 23.10
N ASN A 143 3.51 -20.90 22.59
CA ASN A 143 3.36 -21.29 21.19
C ASN A 143 3.23 -20.08 20.26
N HIS A 144 2.43 -19.09 20.65
CA HIS A 144 2.29 -17.86 19.89
C HIS A 144 3.58 -17.04 19.86
N VAL A 145 4.32 -17.01 20.98
CA VAL A 145 5.64 -16.34 21.05
C VAL A 145 6.58 -16.92 20.00
N PHE A 146 6.64 -18.24 19.90
CA PHE A 146 7.47 -18.93 18.92
C PHE A 146 7.03 -18.65 17.48
N PHE A 147 5.73 -18.55 17.21
CA PHE A 147 5.21 -18.23 15.88
C PHE A 147 5.59 -16.83 15.40
N ILE A 148 5.35 -15.81 16.23
CA ILE A 148 5.71 -14.43 15.92
C ILE A 148 7.21 -14.32 15.66
N TYR A 149 8.02 -14.96 16.50
CA TYR A 149 9.46 -15.08 16.28
C TYR A 149 9.78 -15.74 14.93
N SER A 150 9.16 -16.87 14.62
CA SER A 150 9.43 -17.63 13.39
C SER A 150 9.05 -16.84 12.13
N LEU A 151 7.98 -16.05 12.18
CA LEU A 151 7.61 -15.16 11.08
C LEU A 151 8.63 -14.03 10.88
N ILE A 152 9.04 -13.37 11.96
CA ILE A 152 10.07 -12.31 11.89
C ILE A 152 11.38 -12.90 11.35
N GLU A 153 11.78 -14.05 11.86
CA GLU A 153 13.01 -14.72 11.46
C GLU A 153 12.98 -15.11 9.98
N SER A 154 11.89 -15.74 9.52
CA SER A 154 11.79 -16.27 8.16
C SER A 154 11.61 -15.19 7.10
N VAL A 155 10.80 -14.16 7.37
CA VAL A 155 10.47 -13.12 6.38
C VAL A 155 11.42 -11.92 6.43
N ILE A 156 11.87 -11.53 7.62
CA ILE A 156 12.66 -10.30 7.80
C ILE A 156 14.13 -10.64 8.02
N ALA A 157 14.45 -11.40 9.08
CA ALA A 157 15.82 -11.56 9.54
C ALA A 157 16.69 -12.38 8.57
N LYS A 158 16.16 -13.50 8.05
CA LYS A 158 16.88 -14.42 7.17
C LYS A 158 17.12 -13.84 5.79
N GLU A 159 16.16 -13.11 5.23
CA GLU A 159 16.34 -12.43 3.96
C GLU A 159 17.27 -11.21 4.08
N ALA A 160 17.39 -10.63 5.29
CA ALA A 160 18.18 -9.43 5.56
C ALA A 160 17.85 -8.24 4.64
N THR A 161 16.61 -8.20 4.16
CA THR A 161 16.09 -7.23 3.18
C THR A 161 15.65 -5.93 3.84
N TYR A 162 16.41 -5.39 4.79
CA TYR A 162 16.06 -4.16 5.50
C TYR A 162 17.29 -3.31 5.82
N LYS A 163 17.11 -1.99 5.90
CA LYS A 163 18.19 -1.09 6.30
C LYS A 163 18.44 -1.15 7.80
N GLN A 164 17.36 -1.17 8.58
CA GLN A 164 17.43 -1.29 10.03
C GLN A 164 16.14 -1.88 10.59
N LEU A 165 16.27 -2.83 11.52
CA LEU A 165 15.17 -3.45 12.23
C LEU A 165 15.25 -3.10 13.72
N PHE A 166 14.19 -2.51 14.23
CA PHE A 166 13.98 -2.27 15.65
C PHE A 166 12.80 -3.09 16.12
N ILE A 167 13.00 -3.84 17.20
CA ILE A 167 11.94 -4.58 17.87
C ILE A 167 11.98 -4.22 19.34
N SER A 168 10.92 -3.60 19.84
CA SER A 168 10.69 -3.41 21.27
C SER A 168 9.76 -4.50 21.78
N THR A 169 9.95 -4.93 23.02
CA THR A 169 9.03 -5.83 23.71
C THR A 169 9.23 -5.73 25.21
N HIS A 170 8.17 -5.97 25.97
CA HIS A 170 8.26 -6.18 27.42
C HIS A 170 8.38 -7.66 27.81
N ASN A 171 8.22 -8.59 26.85
CA ASN A 171 8.23 -10.03 27.10
C ASN A 171 9.66 -10.60 27.11
N LEU A 172 10.08 -11.15 28.25
CA LEU A 172 11.44 -11.68 28.43
C LEU A 172 11.70 -12.98 27.67
N ASP A 173 10.70 -13.84 27.50
CA ASP A 173 10.84 -15.08 26.75
C ASP A 173 10.97 -14.79 25.26
N PHE A 174 10.19 -13.83 24.76
CA PHE A 174 10.36 -13.33 23.41
C PHE A 174 11.74 -12.69 23.21
N LEU A 175 12.22 -11.90 24.18
CA LEU A 175 13.57 -11.33 24.12
C LEU A 175 14.67 -12.40 24.03
N LYS A 176 14.51 -13.57 24.66
CA LYS A 176 15.46 -14.69 24.50
C LYS A 176 15.50 -15.18 23.07
N TYR A 177 14.34 -15.34 22.43
CA TYR A 177 14.25 -15.70 21.01
C TYR A 177 14.85 -14.61 20.12
N LEU A 178 14.52 -13.34 20.34
CA LEU A 178 15.08 -12.21 19.58
C LEU A 178 16.61 -12.15 19.62
N LYS A 179 17.23 -12.53 20.74
CA LYS A 179 18.70 -12.60 20.86
C LYS A 179 19.33 -13.70 20.01
N ALA A 180 18.57 -14.75 19.70
CA ALA A 180 18.98 -15.89 18.89
C ALA A 180 18.70 -15.71 17.38
N MET A 181 18.01 -14.63 16.99
CA MET A 181 17.70 -14.35 15.58
C MET A 181 18.95 -14.28 14.70
N THR A 182 18.77 -14.61 13.42
CA THR A 182 19.81 -14.41 12.41
C THR A 182 20.15 -12.94 12.31
N LYS A 183 21.44 -12.63 12.46
CA LYS A 183 21.95 -11.27 12.27
C LYS A 183 22.35 -11.11 10.81
N PRO A 184 22.12 -9.93 10.20
CA PRO A 184 22.64 -9.67 8.88
C PRO A 184 24.16 -9.84 8.89
N PRO A 185 24.76 -10.39 7.81
CA PRO A 185 26.20 -10.59 7.74
C PRO A 185 26.92 -9.28 8.02
N LYS A 186 27.96 -9.32 8.88
CA LYS A 186 28.78 -8.15 9.18
C LYS A 186 29.53 -7.74 7.91
N GLY A 187 29.03 -6.71 7.24
CA GLY A 187 29.60 -6.16 6.01
C GLY A 187 28.70 -6.39 4.81
N ASN A 188 27.70 -5.54 4.64
CA ASN A 188 27.06 -5.37 3.34
C ASN A 188 27.80 -4.23 2.61
N PRO A 189 28.46 -4.48 1.46
CA PRO A 189 29.18 -3.45 0.69
C PRO A 189 28.29 -2.34 0.14
N ALA A 190 26.96 -2.51 0.18
CA ALA A 190 25.98 -1.57 -0.36
C ALA A 190 25.79 -0.28 0.48
N LEU A 191 26.24 -0.26 1.73
CA LEU A 191 26.40 0.99 2.48
C LEU A 191 27.88 1.33 2.55
N GLY A 192 28.34 2.13 1.57
CA GLY A 192 29.65 2.75 1.62
C GLY A 192 29.89 3.39 2.99
N GLU A 193 31.06 3.09 3.57
CA GLU A 193 31.51 3.60 4.85
C GLU A 193 31.57 5.13 4.85
N LYS A 194 30.44 5.80 5.10
CA LYS A 194 30.49 7.17 5.61
C LYS A 194 30.91 7.08 7.06
N LYS A 195 32.22 7.23 7.29
CA LYS A 195 32.83 7.52 8.59
C LYS A 195 31.88 8.40 9.39
N ARG A 196 31.31 7.86 10.47
CA ARG A 196 30.56 8.64 11.45
C ARG A 196 31.52 9.70 12.00
N SER A 197 31.34 10.96 11.60
CA SER A 197 32.00 12.07 12.26
C SER A 197 31.50 12.08 13.71
N LYS A 198 32.44 12.00 14.65
CA LYS A 198 32.15 12.13 16.08
C LYS A 198 31.56 13.52 16.31
N ILE A 199 30.27 13.61 16.61
CA ILE A 199 29.67 14.82 17.14
C ILE A 199 30.12 14.94 18.60
N SER A 200 31.11 15.80 18.84
CA SER A 200 31.47 16.22 20.20
C SER A 200 30.42 17.23 20.67
N ILE A 201 29.66 16.86 21.71
CA ILE A 201 28.77 17.78 22.42
C ILE A 201 29.66 18.65 23.32
N PRO A 202 29.65 19.99 23.20
CA PRO A 202 30.41 20.84 24.09
C PRO A 202 29.69 20.94 25.44
N THR A 203 30.37 20.59 26.52
CA THR A 203 29.93 20.88 27.89
C THR A 203 30.19 22.36 28.19
N SER A 204 29.14 23.13 28.43
CA SER A 204 29.25 24.47 29.01
C SER A 204 29.62 24.33 30.49
N LYS A 205 30.67 25.07 30.89
CA LYS A 205 31.02 25.35 32.30
C LYS A 205 29.92 26.14 33.00
#